data_AF-A0AAD3H9S2-F1
#
_entry.id   AF-A0AAD3H9S2-F1
#
_cell.length_a   1.000
_cell.length_b   1.000
_cell.length_c   1.000
_cell.angle_alpha   90.00
_cell.angle_beta   90.00
_cell.angle_gamma   90.00
#
_symmetry.space_group_name_H-M   'P 1'
#
loop_
_entity.id
_entity.type
_entity.pdbx_description
1 polymer ?
#
loop_
_entity_poly.entity_id
_entity_poly.type
_entity_poly.pdbx_seq_one_letter_code
_entity_poly.pdbx_strand_id
1 'polypeptide(L)'
;MKLLSVLLASLSTVSSVSALSSNSEGSPQDISDVICTGRPRSTCAVELDVPHGCEETDSICPIVFFLHGSGGTNRWFKNTSGVHSAGYIGVYPNGEGGWSTGPKSSDTCQWDDFQCTTDPDEGDFIASIIQEVRDRGANGNIYAIGNSNGAALAHRLASNANSSLPIKGIVAKVTQLLKSPERSGPGTLNYNQPSSVRGSHRVSVLSIMGTEDGLIPYEGGSSSVFGGNDNFQLMSAMESMNTWAIHNGCSGEYEMSSHVSDQGDLTATKYTYGSCPSDVIVEHYAMNGAGHNAGGASIDGEKIDYVIAYDFIQRLENGSSGPTSPVASPVASPTSTLCFNDPAWSGKFNSAHTCEYIAENPSQRCGWENIDGVKASEACKYACDEFCSTSVNSPSASPSTTNDDDACRDNDRKFELLNGKKKTCKWVSKKNTSKRCAKKIDVDSTVSDLCPVTCQDPKNPTCTPTDYVGKFEMPNGRERSCNYPLQNNGAKIEKRCGKYAIRANCPVTCEEYL
;
A
#
# COMPACT_ATOMS: atom_id res chain seq x y z
N MET A 1 -49.81 -58.68 30.81
CA MET A 1 -49.31 -57.29 30.72
C MET A 1 -48.18 -57.25 29.70
N LYS A 2 -48.45 -56.81 28.47
CA LYS A 2 -47.42 -56.53 27.45
C LYS A 2 -47.11 -55.03 27.55
N LEU A 3 -45.88 -54.66 27.90
CA LEU A 3 -45.42 -53.28 27.86
C LEU A 3 -45.29 -52.84 26.40
N LEU A 4 -46.09 -51.84 26.02
CA LEU A 4 -45.88 -51.04 24.82
C LEU A 4 -44.85 -49.95 25.17
N SER A 5 -43.65 -50.03 24.61
CA SER A 5 -42.71 -48.90 24.62
C SER A 5 -43.11 -47.94 23.52
N VAL A 6 -43.55 -46.75 23.89
CA VAL A 6 -43.78 -45.62 22.99
C VAL A 6 -42.42 -44.97 22.75
N LEU A 7 -41.86 -45.15 21.55
CA LEU A 7 -40.79 -44.29 21.05
C LEU A 7 -41.43 -42.94 20.70
N LEU A 8 -41.18 -41.91 21.50
CA LEU A 8 -41.34 -40.54 21.04
C LEU A 8 -40.15 -40.21 20.13
N ALA A 9 -40.39 -40.18 18.82
CA ALA A 9 -39.49 -39.55 17.88
C ALA A 9 -39.55 -38.03 18.12
N SER A 10 -38.47 -37.47 18.64
CA SER A 10 -38.26 -36.01 18.67
C SER A 10 -38.13 -35.54 17.22
N LEU A 11 -39.16 -34.89 16.67
CA LEU A 11 -39.01 -34.13 15.45
C LEU A 11 -38.06 -32.96 15.74
N SER A 12 -36.81 -33.06 15.27
CA SER A 12 -35.95 -31.90 15.15
C SER A 12 -36.60 -30.97 14.13
N THR A 13 -37.08 -29.81 14.59
CA THR A 13 -37.42 -28.71 13.71
C THR A 13 -36.15 -28.28 13.01
N VAL A 14 -35.97 -28.70 11.76
CA VAL A 14 -34.98 -28.10 10.88
C VAL A 14 -35.46 -26.67 10.68
N SER A 15 -34.84 -25.71 11.38
CA SER A 15 -35.01 -24.29 11.04
C SER A 15 -34.53 -24.15 9.60
N SER A 16 -35.47 -23.93 8.69
CA SER A 16 -35.14 -23.66 7.28
C SER A 16 -34.37 -22.34 7.24
N VAL A 17 -33.06 -22.41 6.96
CA VAL A 17 -32.26 -21.21 6.65
C VAL A 17 -32.92 -20.55 5.44
N SER A 18 -33.16 -19.24 5.52
CA SER A 18 -33.76 -18.49 4.42
C SER A 18 -32.76 -18.43 3.27
N ALA A 19 -33.15 -18.82 2.06
CA ALA A 19 -32.26 -18.71 0.89
C ALA A 19 -31.81 -17.26 0.68
N LEU A 20 -30.66 -17.10 0.02
CA LEU A 20 -30.15 -15.80 -0.41
C LEU A 20 -31.21 -15.11 -1.29
N SER A 21 -31.54 -13.88 -0.93
CA SER A 21 -32.48 -13.03 -1.67
C SER A 21 -31.82 -11.69 -1.95
N SER A 22 -32.13 -11.05 -3.07
CA SER A 22 -31.66 -9.69 -3.32
C SER A 22 -32.45 -8.64 -2.53
N ASN A 23 -31.88 -7.44 -2.42
CA ASN A 23 -32.54 -6.26 -1.88
C ASN A 23 -32.23 -5.02 -2.74
N SER A 24 -32.96 -3.94 -2.51
CA SER A 24 -32.64 -2.66 -3.15
C SER A 24 -31.43 -2.01 -2.49
N GLU A 25 -30.65 -1.26 -3.26
CA GLU A 25 -29.54 -0.43 -2.75
C GLU A 25 -30.02 0.49 -1.61
N GLY A 26 -29.20 0.63 -0.57
CA GLY A 26 -29.54 1.42 0.63
C GLY A 26 -30.53 0.74 1.59
N SER A 27 -30.99 -0.48 1.28
CA SER A 27 -31.98 -1.22 2.07
C SER A 27 -31.54 -2.67 2.32
N PRO A 28 -30.41 -2.90 3.02
CA PRO A 28 -29.91 -4.25 3.30
C PRO A 28 -30.85 -5.01 4.22
N GLN A 29 -30.74 -6.33 4.19
CA GLN A 29 -31.49 -7.24 5.03
C GLN A 29 -30.89 -7.30 6.43
N ASP A 30 -31.73 -7.27 7.45
CA ASP A 30 -31.29 -7.52 8.83
C ASP A 30 -31.27 -9.03 9.09
N ILE A 31 -30.10 -9.58 9.40
CA ILE A 31 -29.92 -11.00 9.76
C ILE A 31 -29.49 -11.19 11.22
N SER A 32 -29.63 -10.13 12.03
CA SER A 32 -29.18 -10.11 13.43
C SER A 32 -29.83 -11.19 14.28
N ASP A 33 -31.11 -11.48 14.08
CA ASP A 33 -31.82 -12.50 14.86
C ASP A 33 -31.23 -13.90 14.70
N VAL A 34 -30.57 -14.20 13.58
CA VAL A 34 -29.93 -15.52 13.38
C VAL A 34 -28.55 -15.56 14.03
N ILE A 35 -27.76 -14.50 13.86
CA ILE A 35 -26.36 -14.45 14.30
C ILE A 35 -26.22 -14.10 15.79
N CYS A 36 -27.06 -13.19 16.27
CA CYS A 36 -26.95 -12.59 17.59
C CYS A 36 -27.75 -13.34 18.66
N THR A 37 -28.54 -14.36 18.27
CA THR A 37 -29.30 -15.17 19.23
C THR A 37 -28.38 -15.87 20.22
N GLY A 38 -28.67 -15.73 21.52
CA GLY A 38 -27.86 -16.33 22.58
C GLY A 38 -26.52 -15.65 22.82
N ARG A 39 -26.19 -14.57 22.08
CA ARG A 39 -25.02 -13.74 22.38
C ARG A 39 -25.36 -12.80 23.55
N PRO A 40 -24.49 -12.67 24.55
CA PRO A 40 -24.83 -12.07 25.86
C PRO A 40 -25.07 -10.55 25.88
N ARG A 41 -25.09 -9.84 24.73
CA ARG A 41 -24.95 -8.38 24.71
C ARG A 41 -25.88 -7.65 23.73
N SER A 42 -26.23 -6.42 24.08
CA SER A 42 -27.39 -5.65 23.57
C SER A 42 -27.19 -4.89 22.24
N THR A 43 -26.02 -4.97 21.61
CA THR A 43 -25.66 -4.13 20.44
C THR A 43 -25.16 -4.91 19.23
N CYS A 44 -25.24 -6.25 19.25
CA CYS A 44 -24.94 -7.10 18.11
C CYS A 44 -25.95 -6.84 16.98
N ALA A 45 -25.45 -6.50 15.79
CA ALA A 45 -26.25 -6.34 14.59
C ALA A 45 -25.46 -6.77 13.36
N VAL A 46 -26.15 -7.31 12.36
CA VAL A 46 -25.55 -7.72 11.08
C VAL A 46 -26.54 -7.42 9.96
N GLU A 47 -26.11 -6.60 9.01
CA GLU A 47 -26.85 -6.35 7.77
C GLU A 47 -26.19 -7.10 6.60
N LEU A 48 -27.02 -7.69 5.73
CA LEU A 48 -26.61 -8.42 4.51
C LEU A 48 -27.18 -7.69 3.29
N ASP A 49 -26.31 -7.32 2.36
CA ASP A 49 -26.65 -6.49 1.20
C ASP A 49 -26.36 -7.24 -0.10
N VAL A 50 -27.41 -7.65 -0.80
CA VAL A 50 -27.33 -8.60 -1.92
C VAL A 50 -27.85 -7.93 -3.19
N PRO A 51 -26.99 -7.68 -4.20
CA PRO A 51 -27.43 -7.19 -5.50
C PRO A 51 -28.27 -8.24 -6.24
N HIS A 52 -29.16 -7.79 -7.13
CA HIS A 52 -30.03 -8.68 -7.93
C HIS A 52 -29.23 -9.72 -8.75
N GLY A 53 -28.02 -9.39 -9.20
CA GLY A 53 -27.16 -10.34 -9.94
C GLY A 53 -26.58 -11.47 -9.08
N CYS A 54 -26.77 -11.44 -7.75
CA CYS A 54 -26.12 -12.34 -6.81
C CYS A 54 -27.07 -13.25 -6.05
N GLU A 55 -28.39 -13.21 -6.27
CA GLU A 55 -29.39 -14.00 -5.55
C GLU A 55 -29.55 -15.45 -6.06
N GLU A 56 -28.64 -15.90 -6.92
CA GLU A 56 -28.65 -17.27 -7.45
C GLU A 56 -28.31 -18.30 -6.36
N THR A 57 -28.83 -19.52 -6.50
CA THR A 57 -28.39 -20.65 -5.68
C THR A 57 -26.92 -20.94 -5.96
N ASP A 58 -26.10 -21.07 -4.92
CA ASP A 58 -24.64 -21.22 -5.01
C ASP A 58 -23.91 -20.04 -5.67
N SER A 59 -24.43 -18.82 -5.45
CA SER A 59 -23.84 -17.56 -5.92
C SER A 59 -22.34 -17.46 -5.64
N ILE A 60 -21.56 -17.22 -6.69
CA ILE A 60 -20.11 -17.03 -6.60
C ILE A 60 -19.71 -15.55 -6.50
N CYS A 61 -20.67 -14.63 -6.34
CA CYS A 61 -20.38 -13.20 -6.18
C CYS A 61 -19.40 -12.97 -5.02
N PRO A 62 -18.38 -12.10 -5.19
CA PRO A 62 -17.48 -11.71 -4.11
C PRO A 62 -18.26 -11.19 -2.90
N ILE A 63 -17.84 -11.62 -1.71
CA ILE A 63 -18.44 -11.23 -0.43
C ILE A 63 -17.48 -10.29 0.27
N VAL A 64 -17.94 -9.09 0.60
CA VAL A 64 -17.11 -8.03 1.19
C VAL A 64 -17.65 -7.63 2.56
N PHE A 65 -16.86 -7.90 3.59
CA PHE A 65 -17.11 -7.42 4.94
C PHE A 65 -16.65 -5.98 5.09
N PHE A 66 -17.51 -5.11 5.65
CA PHE A 66 -17.17 -3.72 5.93
C PHE A 66 -17.07 -3.50 7.44
N LEU A 67 -15.89 -3.11 7.90
CA LEU A 67 -15.55 -3.03 9.32
C LEU A 67 -15.32 -1.58 9.74
N HIS A 68 -16.22 -1.05 10.57
CA HIS A 68 -16.15 0.35 11.04
C HIS A 68 -15.00 0.59 12.03
N GLY A 69 -14.60 1.85 12.20
CA GLY A 69 -13.61 2.25 13.21
C GLY A 69 -14.17 2.29 14.63
N SER A 70 -13.31 2.64 15.60
CA SER A 70 -13.70 2.77 17.01
C SER A 70 -14.78 3.85 17.19
N GLY A 71 -15.80 3.57 17.99
CA GLY A 71 -16.98 4.43 18.18
C GLY A 71 -17.96 4.48 16.98
N GLY A 72 -17.64 3.81 15.88
CA GLY A 72 -18.49 3.72 14.69
C GLY A 72 -19.64 2.71 14.81
N THR A 73 -20.42 2.60 13.73
CA THR A 73 -21.48 1.59 13.55
C THR A 73 -21.57 1.17 12.09
N ASN A 74 -22.27 0.06 11.81
CA ASN A 74 -22.50 -0.44 10.45
C ASN A 74 -23.46 0.40 9.58
N ARG A 75 -24.25 1.30 10.19
CA ARG A 75 -25.40 2.00 9.58
C ARG A 75 -25.11 2.77 8.29
N TRP A 76 -23.87 3.18 8.09
CA TRP A 76 -23.48 4.02 6.95
C TRP A 76 -23.16 3.19 5.71
N PHE A 77 -22.76 1.92 5.87
CA PHE A 77 -22.26 1.10 4.76
C PHE A 77 -23.30 0.88 3.67
N LYS A 78 -24.59 0.78 4.00
CA LYS A 78 -25.65 0.71 2.98
C LYS A 78 -25.66 1.85 1.96
N ASN A 79 -25.13 3.02 2.33
CA ASN A 79 -25.03 4.20 1.46
C ASN A 79 -23.60 4.44 0.95
N THR A 80 -22.61 3.76 1.54
CA THR A 80 -21.20 4.05 1.33
C THR A 80 -20.36 2.81 1.06
N SER A 81 -20.97 1.70 0.65
CA SER A 81 -20.25 0.48 0.30
C SER A 81 -20.06 0.37 -1.20
N GLY A 82 -21.04 0.77 -2.02
CA GLY A 82 -20.97 0.68 -3.49
C GLY A 82 -21.13 -0.75 -4.02
N VAL A 83 -21.50 -1.72 -3.16
CA VAL A 83 -21.53 -3.15 -3.51
C VAL A 83 -22.51 -3.49 -4.64
N HIS A 84 -23.63 -2.77 -4.73
CA HIS A 84 -24.61 -2.93 -5.81
C HIS A 84 -24.03 -2.61 -7.18
N SER A 85 -23.31 -1.50 -7.28
CA SER A 85 -22.66 -1.08 -8.53
C SER A 85 -21.51 -2.02 -8.91
N ALA A 86 -20.85 -2.62 -7.92
CA ALA A 86 -19.74 -3.55 -8.15
C ALA A 86 -20.18 -5.01 -8.40
N GLY A 87 -21.45 -5.36 -8.16
CA GLY A 87 -21.93 -6.74 -8.25
C GLY A 87 -21.38 -7.63 -7.14
N TYR A 88 -21.16 -7.08 -5.94
CA TYR A 88 -20.64 -7.79 -4.77
C TYR A 88 -21.72 -7.93 -3.69
N ILE A 89 -21.59 -8.96 -2.86
CA ILE A 89 -22.42 -9.12 -1.66
C ILE A 89 -21.74 -8.35 -0.52
N GLY A 90 -22.45 -7.40 0.09
CA GLY A 90 -21.99 -6.65 1.25
C GLY A 90 -22.40 -7.31 2.57
N VAL A 91 -21.49 -7.38 3.54
CA VAL A 91 -21.79 -7.83 4.90
C VAL A 91 -21.35 -6.74 5.88
N TYR A 92 -22.30 -6.23 6.66
CA TYR A 92 -22.09 -5.07 7.54
C TYR A 92 -22.29 -5.46 9.02
N PRO A 93 -21.30 -6.10 9.65
CA PRO A 93 -21.36 -6.39 11.08
C PRO A 93 -21.19 -5.12 11.91
N ASN A 94 -21.91 -5.05 13.03
CA ASN A 94 -21.79 -3.98 14.02
C ASN A 94 -21.03 -4.47 15.25
N GLY A 95 -19.84 -3.91 15.48
CA GLY A 95 -19.08 -4.12 16.71
C GLY A 95 -19.63 -3.29 17.87
N GLU A 96 -19.29 -3.66 19.10
CA GLU A 96 -19.81 -3.02 20.31
C GLU A 96 -19.13 -1.68 20.60
N GLY A 97 -19.34 -0.67 19.76
CA GLY A 97 -18.57 0.57 19.80
C GLY A 97 -17.13 0.42 19.28
N GLY A 98 -16.85 -0.68 18.56
CA GLY A 98 -15.55 -1.05 18.04
C GLY A 98 -15.23 -2.53 18.29
N TRP A 99 -14.04 -2.95 17.89
CA TRP A 99 -13.54 -4.32 17.92
C TRP A 99 -12.44 -4.46 18.96
N SER A 100 -12.45 -5.55 19.74
CA SER A 100 -11.49 -5.87 20.81
C SER A 100 -10.16 -6.42 20.23
N THR A 101 -9.60 -5.68 19.27
CA THR A 101 -8.29 -5.98 18.63
C THR A 101 -7.10 -5.49 19.44
N GLY A 102 -7.37 -4.75 20.50
CA GLY A 102 -6.42 -4.22 21.48
C GLY A 102 -7.20 -3.82 22.75
N PRO A 103 -6.56 -3.18 23.73
CA PRO A 103 -7.22 -2.75 24.95
C PRO A 103 -8.38 -1.81 24.63
N LYS A 104 -9.59 -2.16 25.09
CA LYS A 104 -10.79 -1.34 24.94
C LYS A 104 -11.43 -1.18 26.31
N SER A 105 -11.91 0.02 26.62
CA SER A 105 -12.44 0.35 27.95
C SER A 105 -13.71 -0.43 28.33
N SER A 106 -14.43 -0.98 27.34
CA SER A 106 -15.59 -1.85 27.56
C SER A 106 -15.21 -3.31 27.83
N ASP A 107 -13.95 -3.69 27.63
CA ASP A 107 -13.49 -5.06 27.87
C ASP A 107 -13.31 -5.27 29.39
N THR A 108 -13.72 -6.45 29.84
CA THR A 108 -13.77 -6.83 31.25
C THR A 108 -12.67 -7.82 31.62
N CYS A 109 -12.24 -8.62 30.65
CA CYS A 109 -11.20 -9.62 30.80
C CYS A 109 -9.81 -9.00 30.60
N GLN A 110 -8.79 -9.71 31.09
CA GLN A 110 -7.42 -9.39 30.73
C GLN A 110 -7.19 -9.73 29.25
N TRP A 111 -6.30 -8.99 28.60
CA TRP A 111 -6.05 -9.14 27.17
C TRP A 111 -5.48 -10.52 26.80
N ASP A 112 -4.88 -11.24 27.74
CA ASP A 112 -4.32 -12.59 27.60
C ASP A 112 -5.25 -13.69 28.12
N ASP A 113 -6.49 -13.36 28.50
CA ASP A 113 -7.52 -14.34 28.85
C ASP A 113 -8.22 -14.88 27.61
N PHE A 114 -7.60 -15.87 26.98
CA PHE A 114 -8.14 -16.52 25.77
C PHE A 114 -9.38 -17.40 26.04
N GLN A 115 -9.75 -17.62 27.30
CA GLN A 115 -10.94 -18.41 27.68
C GLN A 115 -12.07 -17.53 28.20
N CYS A 116 -11.89 -16.21 28.14
CA CYS A 116 -12.91 -15.25 28.45
C CYS A 116 -14.18 -15.50 27.63
N THR A 117 -15.33 -15.43 28.28
CA THR A 117 -16.66 -15.57 27.66
C THR A 117 -17.52 -14.33 27.84
N THR A 118 -17.02 -13.34 28.61
CA THR A 118 -17.74 -12.10 28.82
C THR A 118 -17.47 -11.12 27.68
N ASP A 119 -16.23 -10.98 27.21
CA ASP A 119 -15.83 -10.06 26.14
C ASP A 119 -16.08 -10.62 24.73
N PRO A 120 -16.19 -9.75 23.70
CA PRO A 120 -16.51 -10.20 22.35
C PRO A 120 -15.37 -11.05 21.76
N ASP A 121 -15.74 -12.18 21.17
CA ASP A 121 -14.87 -12.96 20.29
C ASP A 121 -15.20 -12.57 18.85
N GLU A 122 -14.46 -11.59 18.30
CA GLU A 122 -14.68 -11.13 16.92
C GLU A 122 -14.38 -12.22 15.89
N GLY A 123 -13.44 -13.13 16.19
CA GLY A 123 -13.11 -14.21 15.27
C GLY A 123 -14.27 -15.19 15.12
N ASP A 124 -14.85 -15.63 16.24
CA ASP A 124 -16.06 -16.45 16.25
C ASP A 124 -17.27 -15.71 15.64
N PHE A 125 -17.42 -14.42 15.94
CA PHE A 125 -18.50 -13.61 15.39
C PHE A 125 -18.48 -13.57 13.87
N ILE A 126 -17.32 -13.25 13.28
CA ILE A 126 -17.19 -13.18 11.82
C ILE A 126 -17.30 -14.58 11.19
N ALA A 127 -16.70 -15.61 11.80
CA ALA A 127 -16.84 -16.99 11.31
C ALA A 127 -18.30 -17.46 11.30
N SER A 128 -19.08 -17.10 12.32
CA SER A 128 -20.52 -17.42 12.39
C SER A 128 -21.32 -16.71 11.28
N ILE A 129 -20.98 -15.45 10.96
CA ILE A 129 -21.62 -14.74 9.85
C ILE A 129 -21.26 -15.38 8.51
N ILE A 130 -19.99 -15.77 8.32
CA ILE A 130 -19.55 -16.47 7.11
C ILE A 130 -20.34 -17.76 6.91
N GLN A 131 -20.50 -18.55 7.98
CA GLN A 131 -21.27 -19.79 7.91
C GLN A 131 -22.72 -19.53 7.52
N GLU A 132 -23.40 -18.57 8.16
CA GLU A 132 -24.77 -18.22 7.83
C GLU A 132 -24.90 -17.74 6.37
N VAL A 133 -24.01 -16.85 5.91
CA VAL A 133 -24.03 -16.35 4.53
C VAL A 133 -23.81 -17.48 3.52
N ARG A 134 -22.95 -18.46 3.84
CA ARG A 134 -22.75 -19.69 3.04
C ARG A 134 -23.99 -20.58 3.04
N ASP A 135 -24.64 -20.77 4.20
CA ASP A 135 -25.86 -21.58 4.33
C ASP A 135 -27.04 -20.99 3.54
N ARG A 136 -27.04 -19.66 3.33
CA ARG A 136 -27.99 -18.97 2.45
C ARG A 136 -27.70 -19.21 0.96
N GLY A 137 -26.49 -19.63 0.59
CA GLY A 137 -26.09 -19.94 -0.78
C GLY A 137 -25.04 -18.99 -1.38
N ALA A 138 -24.47 -18.05 -0.62
CA ALA A 138 -23.39 -17.19 -1.12
C ALA A 138 -22.04 -17.86 -0.91
N ASN A 139 -21.47 -18.43 -1.98
CA ASN A 139 -20.25 -19.26 -2.03
C ASN A 139 -19.02 -18.55 -2.64
N GLY A 140 -19.11 -17.26 -3.00
CA GLY A 140 -18.00 -16.49 -3.55
C GLY A 140 -16.85 -16.20 -2.59
N ASN A 141 -15.76 -15.64 -3.11
CA ASN A 141 -14.55 -15.33 -2.33
C ASN A 141 -14.81 -14.25 -1.27
N ILE A 142 -14.15 -14.36 -0.11
CA ILE A 142 -14.38 -13.46 1.02
C ILE A 142 -13.27 -12.42 1.16
N TYR A 143 -13.69 -11.16 1.30
CA TYR A 143 -12.84 -10.00 1.46
C TYR A 143 -13.25 -9.19 2.70
N ALA A 144 -12.32 -8.41 3.25
CA ALA A 144 -12.63 -7.47 4.32
C ALA A 144 -12.03 -6.09 4.04
N ILE A 145 -12.85 -5.04 4.15
CA ILE A 145 -12.44 -3.64 4.08
C ILE A 145 -12.65 -3.03 5.47
N GLY A 146 -11.57 -2.52 6.05
CA GLY A 146 -11.61 -1.94 7.39
C GLY A 146 -10.99 -0.54 7.43
N ASN A 147 -11.45 0.28 8.38
CA ASN A 147 -10.87 1.59 8.67
C ASN A 147 -10.49 1.70 10.14
N SER A 148 -9.26 2.16 10.44
CA SER A 148 -8.76 2.35 11.81
C SER A 148 -8.87 1.04 12.62
N ASN A 149 -9.57 1.03 13.75
CA ASN A 149 -9.86 -0.20 14.50
C ASN A 149 -10.53 -1.32 13.67
N GLY A 150 -11.31 -1.01 12.63
CA GLY A 150 -11.83 -2.00 11.69
C GLY A 150 -10.76 -2.59 10.77
N ALA A 151 -9.72 -1.81 10.41
CA ALA A 151 -8.55 -2.32 9.70
C ALA A 151 -7.69 -3.22 10.60
N ALA A 152 -7.59 -2.90 11.90
CA ALA A 152 -6.99 -3.81 12.89
C ALA A 152 -7.71 -5.16 12.92
N LEU A 153 -9.05 -5.17 12.86
CA LEU A 153 -9.82 -6.41 12.81
C LEU A 153 -9.59 -7.14 11.48
N ALA A 154 -9.58 -6.43 10.34
CA ALA A 154 -9.28 -7.05 9.04
C ALA A 154 -7.92 -7.78 9.05
N HIS A 155 -6.88 -7.14 9.61
CA HIS A 155 -5.57 -7.77 9.80
C HIS A 155 -5.62 -8.99 10.71
N ARG A 156 -6.36 -8.94 11.83
CA ARG A 156 -6.55 -10.09 12.72
C ARG A 156 -7.27 -11.23 12.00
N LEU A 157 -8.37 -10.98 11.31
CA LEU A 157 -9.11 -12.01 10.56
C LEU A 157 -8.21 -12.70 9.52
N ALA A 158 -7.45 -11.90 8.75
CA ALA A 158 -6.48 -12.42 7.79
C ALA A 158 -5.35 -13.24 8.45
N SER A 159 -4.86 -12.80 9.63
CA SER A 159 -3.82 -13.51 10.38
C SER A 159 -4.27 -14.89 10.89
N ASN A 160 -5.58 -15.10 10.98
CA ASN A 160 -6.23 -16.32 11.41
C ASN A 160 -6.92 -17.06 10.23
N ALA A 161 -6.57 -16.72 8.99
CA ALA A 161 -7.22 -17.28 7.80
C ALA A 161 -7.11 -18.82 7.76
N ASN A 162 -8.27 -19.47 7.64
CA ASN A 162 -8.44 -20.92 7.60
C ASN A 162 -9.80 -21.27 6.98
N SER A 163 -10.26 -22.52 7.09
CA SER A 163 -11.56 -22.93 6.54
C SER A 163 -12.76 -22.17 7.13
N SER A 164 -12.67 -21.72 8.39
CA SER A 164 -13.72 -20.94 9.06
C SER A 164 -13.62 -19.44 8.78
N LEU A 165 -12.42 -18.94 8.48
CA LEU A 165 -12.15 -17.58 8.01
C LEU A 165 -11.42 -17.62 6.65
N PRO A 166 -12.09 -18.00 5.55
CA PRO A 166 -11.46 -18.15 4.24
C PRO A 166 -11.25 -16.79 3.56
N ILE A 167 -10.56 -15.87 4.25
CA ILE A 167 -10.28 -14.52 3.78
C ILE A 167 -9.27 -14.60 2.63
N LYS A 168 -9.67 -14.16 1.43
CA LYS A 168 -8.84 -14.12 0.23
C LYS A 168 -8.03 -12.83 0.13
N GLY A 169 -8.58 -11.73 0.62
CA GLY A 169 -7.85 -10.46 0.69
C GLY A 169 -8.46 -9.41 1.62
N ILE A 170 -7.65 -8.44 2.00
CA ILE A 170 -8.07 -7.31 2.86
C ILE A 170 -7.65 -5.97 2.29
N VAL A 171 -8.48 -4.95 2.54
CA VAL A 171 -8.14 -3.53 2.38
C VAL A 171 -8.11 -2.89 3.76
N ALA A 172 -6.91 -2.58 4.26
CA ALA A 172 -6.66 -2.03 5.58
C ALA A 172 -6.34 -0.54 5.48
N LYS A 173 -7.25 0.31 5.95
CA LYS A 173 -7.10 1.77 5.92
C LYS A 173 -6.73 2.29 7.31
N VAL A 174 -5.64 3.04 7.39
CA VAL A 174 -5.12 3.77 8.56
C VAL A 174 -4.93 2.92 9.82
N THR A 175 -4.61 1.63 9.67
CA THR A 175 -4.02 0.80 10.73
C THR A 175 -3.20 -0.35 10.15
N GLN A 176 -2.11 -0.69 10.82
CA GLN A 176 -1.15 -1.74 10.44
C GLN A 176 -1.18 -2.92 11.42
N LEU A 177 -0.29 -3.91 11.24
CA LEU A 177 -0.21 -5.07 12.14
C LEU A 177 0.24 -4.66 13.55
N LEU A 178 -0.23 -5.41 14.55
CA LEU A 178 0.41 -5.40 15.86
C LEU A 178 1.73 -6.18 15.79
N LYS A 179 2.75 -5.67 16.47
CA LYS A 179 4.01 -6.36 16.75
C LYS A 179 3.91 -7.24 17.98
N SER A 180 3.21 -6.76 19.00
CA SER A 180 2.94 -7.50 20.23
C SER A 180 1.57 -7.11 20.79
N PRO A 181 0.92 -8.01 21.54
CA PRO A 181 1.28 -9.40 21.77
C PRO A 181 1.03 -10.29 20.53
N GLU A 182 1.50 -11.54 20.56
CA GLU A 182 1.23 -12.50 19.47
C GLU A 182 -0.28 -12.77 19.30
N ARG A 183 -1.01 -12.72 20.40
CA ARG A 183 -2.45 -12.97 20.46
C ARG A 183 -3.07 -12.20 21.61
N SER A 184 -4.33 -11.78 21.45
CA SER A 184 -5.08 -11.08 22.50
C SER A 184 -6.60 -11.17 22.30
N GLY A 185 -7.33 -11.16 23.41
CA GLY A 185 -8.78 -11.32 23.44
C GLY A 185 -9.22 -12.78 23.52
N PRO A 186 -10.51 -13.06 23.66
CA PRO A 186 -11.02 -14.43 23.79
C PRO A 186 -10.81 -15.25 22.51
N GLY A 187 -10.99 -16.56 22.64
CA GLY A 187 -11.11 -17.46 21.49
C GLY A 187 -9.80 -18.01 20.93
N THR A 188 -9.93 -18.64 19.78
CA THR A 188 -8.82 -19.30 19.06
C THR A 188 -8.39 -18.56 17.79
N LEU A 189 -9.25 -17.69 17.27
CA LEU A 189 -9.04 -16.89 16.05
C LEU A 189 -8.54 -15.48 16.40
N ASN A 190 -7.60 -15.40 17.34
CA ASN A 190 -7.17 -14.17 18.00
C ASN A 190 -5.67 -13.86 17.86
N TYR A 191 -4.99 -14.46 16.89
CA TYR A 191 -3.61 -14.12 16.54
C TYR A 191 -3.53 -12.75 15.86
N ASN A 192 -2.52 -11.97 16.24
CA ASN A 192 -2.33 -10.59 15.78
C ASN A 192 -1.36 -10.47 14.59
N GLN A 193 -0.67 -11.56 14.23
CA GLN A 193 0.24 -11.64 13.10
C GLN A 193 0.02 -12.93 12.32
N PRO A 194 0.25 -12.92 11.00
CA PRO A 194 0.21 -14.14 10.21
C PRO A 194 1.37 -15.08 10.58
N SER A 195 1.18 -16.38 10.36
CA SER A 195 2.23 -17.38 10.57
C SER A 195 2.07 -18.55 9.61
N SER A 196 3.16 -18.90 8.93
CA SER A 196 3.24 -20.06 8.05
C SER A 196 3.04 -21.40 8.77
N VAL A 197 3.23 -21.44 10.10
CA VAL A 197 3.07 -22.65 10.91
C VAL A 197 1.60 -22.97 11.21
N ARG A 198 0.72 -21.95 11.23
CA ARG A 198 -0.71 -22.10 11.60
C ARG A 198 -1.62 -22.43 10.41
N GLY A 199 -1.04 -22.56 9.22
CA GLY A 199 -1.76 -22.77 7.97
C GLY A 199 -1.29 -21.76 6.93
N SER A 200 -0.98 -22.26 5.74
CA SER A 200 -0.40 -21.48 4.64
C SER A 200 -1.48 -20.78 3.80
N HIS A 201 -2.54 -20.26 4.42
CA HIS A 201 -3.54 -19.48 3.69
C HIS A 201 -2.93 -18.12 3.36
N ARG A 202 -2.66 -17.92 2.08
CA ARG A 202 -2.18 -16.66 1.55
C ARG A 202 -3.35 -15.70 1.51
N VAL A 203 -3.12 -14.47 1.95
CA VAL A 203 -4.14 -13.42 1.99
C VAL A 203 -3.56 -12.19 1.32
N SER A 204 -4.18 -11.75 0.23
CA SER A 204 -3.76 -10.52 -0.44
C SER A 204 -4.04 -9.30 0.44
N VAL A 205 -3.17 -8.29 0.40
CA VAL A 205 -3.27 -7.13 1.28
C VAL A 205 -3.06 -5.84 0.49
N LEU A 206 -4.06 -4.96 0.55
CA LEU A 206 -3.91 -3.55 0.21
C LEU A 206 -3.94 -2.74 1.51
N SER A 207 -2.89 -1.96 1.78
CA SER A 207 -2.81 -1.07 2.93
C SER A 207 -2.75 0.39 2.49
N ILE A 208 -3.45 1.28 3.18
CA ILE A 208 -3.33 2.74 3.00
C ILE A 208 -3.09 3.39 4.35
N MET A 209 -2.01 4.15 4.50
CA MET A 209 -1.63 4.80 5.76
C MET A 209 -1.19 6.25 5.53
N GLY A 210 -1.53 7.14 6.44
CA GLY A 210 -0.91 8.47 6.50
C GLY A 210 0.48 8.40 7.11
N THR A 211 1.48 9.06 6.52
CA THR A 211 2.85 9.05 7.07
C THR A 211 2.98 9.88 8.35
N GLU A 212 2.09 10.86 8.53
CA GLU A 212 2.04 11.76 9.70
C GLU A 212 0.80 11.47 10.57
N ASP A 213 0.37 10.21 10.60
CA ASP A 213 -0.73 9.77 11.46
C ASP A 213 -0.32 9.81 12.95
N GLY A 214 -0.77 10.86 13.63
CA GLY A 214 -0.51 11.06 15.06
C GLY A 214 -1.28 10.11 16.00
N LEU A 215 -2.25 9.34 15.49
CA LEU A 215 -2.99 8.36 16.29
C LEU A 215 -2.41 6.96 16.11
N ILE A 216 -2.12 6.55 14.87
CA ILE A 216 -1.51 5.27 14.52
C ILE A 216 -0.17 5.55 13.83
N PRO A 217 0.95 5.64 14.57
CA PRO A 217 2.22 6.06 14.00
C PRO A 217 2.68 5.15 12.86
N TYR A 218 2.98 5.75 11.71
CA TYR A 218 3.46 5.03 10.52
C TYR A 218 4.71 4.17 10.81
N GLU A 219 5.61 4.69 11.66
CA GLU A 219 6.82 4.01 12.10
C GLU A 219 6.59 2.92 13.18
N GLY A 220 5.34 2.74 13.62
CA GLY A 220 4.95 1.75 14.63
C GLY A 220 5.28 2.17 16.06
N GLY A 221 5.34 1.16 16.94
CA GLY A 221 5.53 1.36 18.38
C GLY A 221 4.23 1.57 19.15
N SER A 222 4.33 2.26 20.30
CA SER A 222 3.18 2.50 21.17
C SER A 222 2.27 3.60 20.59
N SER A 223 0.98 3.51 20.90
CA SER A 223 -0.04 4.48 20.51
C SER A 223 -0.96 4.79 21.68
N SER A 224 -1.52 6.00 21.70
CA SER A 224 -2.53 6.39 22.68
C SER A 224 -3.78 5.51 22.65
N VAL A 225 -4.06 4.83 21.53
CA VAL A 225 -5.19 3.90 21.42
C VAL A 225 -5.07 2.69 22.36
N PHE A 226 -3.86 2.39 22.85
CA PHE A 226 -3.64 1.30 23.79
C PHE A 226 -3.80 1.70 25.26
N GLY A 227 -4.15 2.97 25.55
CA GLY A 227 -4.39 3.43 26.91
C GLY A 227 -3.19 3.29 27.85
N GLY A 228 -1.96 3.31 27.30
CA GLY A 228 -0.72 3.11 28.07
C GLY A 228 -0.39 1.65 28.38
N ASN A 229 -1.05 0.68 27.75
CA ASN A 229 -0.70 -0.73 27.90
C ASN A 229 0.52 -1.10 27.04
N ASP A 230 1.70 -1.20 27.66
CA ASP A 230 2.96 -1.47 26.98
C ASP A 230 3.07 -2.86 26.32
N ASN A 231 2.16 -3.80 26.63
CA ASN A 231 2.12 -5.09 25.95
C ASN A 231 1.75 -4.96 24.47
N PHE A 232 1.02 -3.89 24.11
CA PHE A 232 0.56 -3.61 22.77
C PHE A 232 1.51 -2.66 22.05
N GLN A 233 2.06 -3.12 20.94
CA GLN A 233 2.94 -2.33 20.08
C GLN A 233 2.53 -2.57 18.64
N LEU A 234 2.50 -1.52 17.83
CA LEU A 234 2.33 -1.63 16.39
C LEU A 234 3.66 -2.02 15.74
N MET A 235 3.61 -2.83 14.69
CA MET A 235 4.70 -2.87 13.69
C MET A 235 4.72 -1.53 12.97
N SER A 236 5.80 -1.16 12.26
CA SER A 236 5.69 -0.07 11.28
C SER A 236 4.82 -0.50 10.10
N ALA A 237 4.33 0.46 9.31
CA ALA A 237 3.59 0.17 8.08
C ALA A 237 4.42 -0.73 7.14
N MET A 238 5.68 -0.35 6.89
CA MET A 238 6.59 -1.12 6.04
C MET A 238 6.95 -2.50 6.63
N GLU A 239 7.13 -2.63 7.95
CA GLU A 239 7.37 -3.93 8.60
C GLU A 239 6.14 -4.83 8.48
N SER A 240 4.93 -4.26 8.61
CA SER A 240 3.67 -4.99 8.46
C SER A 240 3.52 -5.54 7.05
N MET A 241 3.79 -4.70 6.04
CA MET A 241 3.64 -5.08 4.64
C MET A 241 4.70 -6.08 4.19
N ASN A 242 5.93 -5.95 4.67
CA ASN A 242 6.96 -6.97 4.48
C ASN A 242 6.59 -8.30 5.16
N THR A 243 5.96 -8.27 6.34
CA THR A 243 5.46 -9.47 7.03
C THR A 243 4.41 -10.18 6.19
N TRP A 244 3.47 -9.45 5.60
CA TRP A 244 2.47 -10.01 4.67
C TRP A 244 3.10 -10.55 3.39
N ALA A 245 4.04 -9.81 2.79
CA ALA A 245 4.75 -10.24 1.59
C ALA A 245 5.45 -11.60 1.82
N ILE A 246 6.20 -11.73 2.92
CA ILE A 246 6.88 -12.98 3.29
C ILE A 246 5.88 -14.10 3.57
N HIS A 247 4.82 -13.83 4.35
CA HIS A 247 3.78 -14.82 4.65
C HIS A 247 3.13 -15.37 3.37
N ASN A 248 2.91 -14.51 2.38
CA ASN A 248 2.30 -14.89 1.11
C ASN A 248 3.29 -15.50 0.10
N GLY A 249 4.58 -15.60 0.43
CA GLY A 249 5.61 -16.16 -0.45
C GLY A 249 6.14 -15.22 -1.53
N CYS A 250 5.98 -13.90 -1.36
CA CYS A 250 6.66 -12.89 -2.18
C CYS A 250 8.14 -12.78 -1.77
N SER A 251 8.99 -12.13 -2.58
CA SER A 251 10.41 -11.95 -2.24
C SER A 251 10.66 -10.94 -1.11
N GLY A 252 9.67 -10.07 -0.83
CA GLY A 252 9.80 -8.93 0.07
C GLY A 252 10.36 -7.67 -0.59
N GLU A 253 10.84 -7.78 -1.83
CA GLU A 253 11.22 -6.63 -2.66
C GLU A 253 9.96 -5.95 -3.22
N TYR A 254 10.05 -4.65 -3.50
CA TYR A 254 8.94 -3.87 -4.02
C TYR A 254 9.39 -2.81 -5.02
N GLU A 255 8.48 -2.44 -5.90
CA GLU A 255 8.61 -1.28 -6.78
C GLU A 255 7.82 -0.10 -6.22
N MET A 256 8.33 1.12 -6.45
CA MET A 256 7.69 2.36 -6.01
C MET A 256 7.14 3.13 -7.20
N SER A 257 5.97 3.74 -7.01
CA SER A 257 5.39 4.70 -7.95
C SER A 257 4.77 5.87 -7.20
N SER A 258 4.80 7.05 -7.82
CA SER A 258 4.27 8.29 -7.24
C SER A 258 2.88 8.57 -7.79
N HIS A 259 1.99 9.01 -6.90
CA HIS A 259 0.60 9.31 -7.18
C HIS A 259 0.21 10.65 -6.56
N VAL A 260 -0.87 11.25 -7.06
CA VAL A 260 -1.46 12.46 -6.48
C VAL A 260 -2.46 12.07 -5.39
N SER A 261 -2.44 12.78 -4.27
CA SER A 261 -3.38 12.63 -3.16
C SER A 261 -4.16 13.92 -2.94
N ASP A 262 -5.40 13.83 -2.44
CA ASP A 262 -6.18 15.00 -1.98
C ASP A 262 -5.94 15.34 -0.49
N GLN A 263 -5.02 14.64 0.17
CA GLN A 263 -4.61 14.82 1.57
C GLN A 263 -3.10 15.00 1.73
N GLY A 264 -2.70 15.54 2.89
CA GLY A 264 -1.29 15.69 3.27
C GLY A 264 -0.54 16.64 2.34
N ASP A 265 0.63 16.21 1.88
CA ASP A 265 1.50 16.94 0.95
C ASP A 265 1.02 16.81 -0.51
N LEU A 266 -0.24 16.37 -0.72
CA LEU A 266 -0.86 16.13 -2.01
C LEU A 266 -0.18 15.04 -2.85
N THR A 267 0.60 14.18 -2.20
CA THR A 267 1.29 13.07 -2.86
C THR A 267 1.07 11.77 -2.09
N ALA A 268 1.12 10.66 -2.81
CA ALA A 268 1.16 9.32 -2.25
C ALA A 268 2.25 8.50 -2.93
N THR A 269 2.92 7.65 -2.16
CA THR A 269 3.89 6.68 -2.67
C THR A 269 3.25 5.30 -2.62
N LYS A 270 3.09 4.66 -3.77
CA LYS A 270 2.64 3.27 -3.85
C LYS A 270 3.83 2.34 -3.86
N TYR A 271 3.80 1.33 -3.00
CA TYR A 271 4.72 0.21 -2.92
C TYR A 271 4.00 -1.04 -3.43
N THR A 272 4.52 -1.66 -4.49
CA THR A 272 3.98 -2.90 -5.05
C THR A 272 5.00 -4.01 -4.85
N TYR A 273 4.67 -5.00 -4.02
CA TYR A 273 5.60 -6.09 -3.70
C TYR A 273 5.69 -7.09 -4.86
N GLY A 274 6.92 -7.40 -5.25
CA GLY A 274 7.26 -8.22 -6.41
C GLY A 274 7.45 -9.70 -6.07
N SER A 275 7.60 -10.50 -7.13
CA SER A 275 7.81 -11.95 -7.04
C SER A 275 6.77 -12.69 -6.19
N CYS A 276 5.55 -12.14 -6.10
CA CYS A 276 4.43 -12.80 -5.45
C CYS A 276 3.89 -13.94 -6.33
N PRO A 277 3.31 -15.00 -5.72
CA PRO A 277 2.47 -15.95 -6.44
C PRO A 277 1.37 -15.23 -7.24
N SER A 278 0.96 -15.82 -8.37
CA SER A 278 0.02 -15.18 -9.31
C SER A 278 -1.37 -14.88 -8.74
N ASP A 279 -1.76 -15.52 -7.64
CA ASP A 279 -3.02 -15.33 -6.93
C ASP A 279 -2.90 -14.39 -5.71
N VAL A 280 -1.76 -13.71 -5.57
CA VAL A 280 -1.45 -12.85 -4.42
C VAL A 280 -1.10 -11.44 -4.89
N ILE A 281 -1.69 -10.45 -4.22
CA ILE A 281 -1.36 -9.04 -4.38
C ILE A 281 -1.02 -8.47 -3.01
N VAL A 282 0.14 -7.80 -2.90
CA VAL A 282 0.55 -7.07 -1.69
C VAL A 282 0.98 -5.66 -2.10
N GLU A 283 0.17 -4.68 -1.70
CA GLU A 283 0.34 -3.28 -2.10
C GLU A 283 0.14 -2.34 -0.90
N HIS A 284 0.89 -1.24 -0.89
CA HIS A 284 0.78 -0.23 0.16
C HIS A 284 0.81 1.17 -0.43
N TYR A 285 -0.10 2.05 0.00
CA TYR A 285 -0.01 3.47 -0.24
C TYR A 285 0.41 4.19 1.05
N ALA A 286 1.56 4.84 1.00
CA ALA A 286 1.97 5.83 1.97
C ALA A 286 1.47 7.20 1.51
N MET A 287 0.49 7.74 2.23
CA MET A 287 -0.11 9.04 1.96
C MET A 287 0.76 10.11 2.62
N ASN A 288 1.67 10.71 1.84
CA ASN A 288 2.74 11.56 2.34
C ASN A 288 2.15 12.82 3.02
N GLY A 289 2.60 13.10 4.24
CA GLY A 289 2.13 14.24 5.05
C GLY A 289 0.70 14.11 5.58
N ALA A 290 -0.02 13.04 5.25
CA ALA A 290 -1.40 12.85 5.67
C ALA A 290 -1.48 12.22 7.08
N GLY A 291 -2.52 12.58 7.83
CA GLY A 291 -2.80 12.03 9.15
C GLY A 291 -3.78 10.86 9.14
N HIS A 292 -4.45 10.60 10.27
CA HIS A 292 -5.40 9.49 10.43
C HIS A 292 -6.64 9.56 9.51
N ASN A 293 -6.90 10.71 8.88
CA ASN A 293 -7.99 10.88 7.92
C ASN A 293 -7.64 10.37 6.51
N ALA A 294 -6.41 9.90 6.27
CA ALA A 294 -5.95 9.37 4.99
C ALA A 294 -6.82 8.22 4.46
N GLY A 295 -7.53 7.49 5.33
CA GLY A 295 -8.42 6.40 4.93
C GLY A 295 -9.63 6.82 4.09
N GLY A 296 -9.99 8.11 4.07
CA GLY A 296 -11.06 8.67 3.24
C GLY A 296 -10.57 9.50 2.04
N ALA A 297 -9.27 9.44 1.76
CA ALA A 297 -8.64 10.22 0.69
C ALA A 297 -9.03 9.74 -0.72
N SER A 298 -8.60 10.51 -1.71
CA SER A 298 -8.61 10.16 -3.13
C SER A 298 -7.17 10.07 -3.63
N ILE A 299 -6.90 9.11 -4.52
CA ILE A 299 -5.60 8.90 -5.17
C ILE A 299 -5.81 9.02 -6.68
N ASP A 300 -5.06 9.91 -7.33
CA ASP A 300 -5.22 10.27 -8.75
C ASP A 300 -6.66 10.68 -9.13
N GLY A 301 -7.35 11.34 -8.19
CA GLY A 301 -8.75 11.74 -8.35
C GLY A 301 -9.78 10.66 -8.03
N GLU A 302 -9.34 9.44 -7.72
CA GLU A 302 -10.21 8.29 -7.47
C GLU A 302 -10.36 7.98 -5.98
N LYS A 303 -11.60 7.72 -5.53
CA LYS A 303 -11.88 7.45 -4.12
C LYS A 303 -11.37 6.09 -3.68
N ILE A 304 -10.66 6.05 -2.54
CA ILE A 304 -10.15 4.81 -1.95
C ILE A 304 -11.28 3.80 -1.68
N ASP A 305 -12.40 4.27 -1.13
CA ASP A 305 -13.48 3.42 -0.62
C ASP A 305 -14.10 2.48 -1.66
N TYR A 306 -14.12 2.88 -2.94
CA TYR A 306 -14.76 2.12 -4.01
C TYR A 306 -13.80 1.81 -5.13
N VAL A 307 -13.09 2.80 -5.67
CA VAL A 307 -12.36 2.60 -6.93
C VAL A 307 -11.09 1.81 -6.68
N ILE A 308 -10.25 2.27 -5.76
CA ILE A 308 -8.99 1.60 -5.45
C ILE A 308 -9.25 0.26 -4.73
N ALA A 309 -10.18 0.23 -3.77
CA ALA A 309 -10.52 -1.00 -3.06
C ALA A 309 -11.14 -2.06 -3.99
N TYR A 310 -12.01 -1.69 -4.92
CA TYR A 310 -12.64 -2.66 -5.82
C TYR A 310 -11.78 -3.03 -7.02
N ASP A 311 -10.89 -2.16 -7.49
CA ASP A 311 -9.83 -2.55 -8.42
C ASP A 311 -8.98 -3.69 -7.82
N PHE A 312 -8.57 -3.55 -6.57
CA PHE A 312 -7.82 -4.59 -5.86
C PHE A 312 -8.60 -5.92 -5.78
N ILE A 313 -9.88 -5.89 -5.40
CA ILE A 313 -10.72 -7.10 -5.35
C ILE A 313 -10.91 -7.69 -6.76
N GLN A 314 -11.16 -6.86 -7.76
CA GLN A 314 -11.38 -7.29 -9.14
C GLN A 314 -10.14 -7.97 -9.73
N ARG A 315 -8.94 -7.45 -9.47
CA ARG A 315 -7.68 -8.09 -9.89
C ARG A 315 -7.50 -9.48 -9.27
N LEU A 316 -7.96 -9.69 -8.04
CA LEU A 316 -7.93 -11.00 -7.36
C LEU A 316 -8.99 -11.97 -7.88
N GLU A 317 -10.15 -11.48 -8.29
CA GLU A 317 -11.19 -12.31 -8.91
C GLU A 317 -10.81 -12.74 -10.34
N ASN A 318 -10.15 -11.86 -11.09
CA ASN A 318 -9.71 -12.16 -12.45
C ASN A 318 -8.45 -13.04 -12.52
N GLY A 319 -7.75 -13.24 -11.39
CA GLY A 319 -6.46 -13.94 -11.31
C GLY A 319 -5.34 -13.08 -11.88
N SER A 320 -4.46 -12.55 -11.02
CA SER A 320 -3.59 -11.39 -11.30
C SER A 320 -2.91 -11.36 -12.68
N SER A 321 -3.62 -10.82 -13.66
CA SER A 321 -3.07 -9.93 -14.67
C SER A 321 -3.06 -8.52 -14.08
N GLY A 322 -2.00 -7.75 -14.30
CA GLY A 322 -1.95 -6.32 -13.95
C GLY A 322 -3.14 -5.53 -14.50
N PRO A 323 -3.26 -4.24 -14.14
CA PRO A 323 -4.53 -3.49 -14.12
C PRO A 323 -5.33 -3.66 -15.41
N THR A 324 -6.41 -4.41 -15.32
CA THR A 324 -7.49 -4.42 -16.31
C THR A 324 -8.33 -3.17 -16.10
N SER A 325 -8.17 -2.19 -16.98
CA SER A 325 -9.20 -1.17 -17.20
C SER A 325 -10.55 -1.83 -17.49
N PRO A 326 -11.68 -1.18 -17.15
CA PRO A 326 -13.02 -1.77 -17.28
C PRO A 326 -13.33 -2.12 -18.73
N VAL A 327 -13.96 -3.28 -18.92
CA VAL A 327 -14.43 -3.80 -20.21
C VAL A 327 -15.44 -2.84 -20.83
N ALA A 328 -15.05 -2.17 -21.91
CA ALA A 328 -15.98 -1.76 -22.96
C ALA A 328 -15.95 -2.83 -24.07
N SER A 329 -17.13 -3.23 -24.52
CA SER A 329 -17.34 -4.12 -25.67
C SER A 329 -16.67 -3.59 -26.96
N PRO A 330 -16.43 -4.45 -27.97
CA PRO A 330 -15.19 -4.44 -28.74
C PRO A 330 -15.22 -3.46 -29.90
N VAL A 331 -14.28 -2.50 -29.93
CA VAL A 331 -13.89 -1.83 -31.18
C VAL A 331 -12.38 -1.53 -31.17
N ALA A 332 -11.68 -2.21 -32.07
CA ALA A 332 -10.35 -1.95 -32.65
C ALA A 332 -9.18 -1.49 -31.74
N SER A 333 -8.12 -2.30 -31.73
CA SER A 333 -6.81 -2.05 -31.12
C SER A 333 -6.22 -0.66 -31.40
N PRO A 334 -5.59 0.03 -30.43
CA PRO A 334 -4.72 1.16 -30.73
C PRO A 334 -3.29 0.68 -31.00
N THR A 335 -2.81 1.04 -32.18
CA THR A 335 -1.42 0.98 -32.62
C THR A 335 -0.53 1.93 -31.83
N SER A 336 0.57 1.37 -31.31
CA SER A 336 1.94 1.89 -31.30
C SER A 336 2.15 3.42 -31.30
N THR A 337 2.73 3.90 -30.21
CA THR A 337 3.36 5.21 -30.01
C THR A 337 4.58 5.39 -30.93
N LEU A 338 4.34 5.63 -32.21
CA LEU A 338 5.38 6.04 -33.17
C LEU A 338 5.39 7.57 -33.26
N CYS A 339 6.55 8.18 -33.01
CA CYS A 339 6.79 9.60 -33.31
C CYS A 339 6.90 9.76 -34.84
N PHE A 340 6.02 10.54 -35.45
CA PHE A 340 6.11 10.90 -36.87
C PHE A 340 5.51 12.28 -37.16
N ASN A 341 5.93 12.91 -38.26
CA ASN A 341 5.19 14.01 -38.89
C ASN A 341 4.51 13.45 -40.14
N ASP A 342 3.22 13.67 -40.29
CA ASP A 342 2.46 13.31 -41.48
C ASP A 342 2.79 14.28 -42.62
N PRO A 343 3.43 13.82 -43.71
CA PRO A 343 3.78 14.68 -44.83
C PRO A 343 2.56 15.18 -45.63
N ALA A 344 1.38 14.57 -45.44
CA ALA A 344 0.14 14.99 -46.10
C ALA A 344 -0.64 16.03 -45.28
N TRP A 345 -0.28 16.28 -44.03
CA TRP A 345 -0.99 17.22 -43.18
C TRP A 345 -0.64 18.68 -43.52
N SER A 346 -1.66 19.51 -43.73
CA SER A 346 -1.52 20.96 -43.89
C SER A 346 -2.72 21.72 -43.30
N GLY A 347 -2.48 22.92 -42.80
CA GLY A 347 -3.49 23.71 -42.08
C GLY A 347 -4.73 24.07 -42.92
N LYS A 348 -5.88 24.08 -42.25
CA LYS A 348 -7.24 24.24 -42.83
C LYS A 348 -7.42 25.36 -43.84
N PHE A 349 -6.71 26.47 -43.68
CA PHE A 349 -6.90 27.67 -44.48
C PHE A 349 -5.73 27.96 -45.44
N ASN A 350 -4.64 27.18 -45.37
CA ASN A 350 -3.48 27.34 -46.26
C ASN A 350 -2.68 26.04 -46.33
N SER A 351 -2.59 25.45 -47.53
CA SER A 351 -1.86 24.21 -47.76
C SER A 351 -0.34 24.33 -47.57
N ALA A 352 0.21 25.55 -47.48
CA ALA A 352 1.61 25.78 -47.13
C ALA A 352 1.91 25.63 -45.62
N HIS A 353 0.89 25.55 -44.76
CA HIS A 353 1.07 25.37 -43.31
C HIS A 353 1.24 23.88 -42.96
N THR A 354 2.37 23.29 -43.36
CA THR A 354 2.73 21.87 -43.12
C THR A 354 3.30 21.65 -41.71
N CYS A 355 3.60 20.41 -41.33
CA CYS A 355 4.24 20.10 -40.04
C CYS A 355 5.58 20.84 -39.81
N GLU A 356 6.33 21.17 -40.87
CA GLU A 356 7.55 21.98 -40.77
C GLU A 356 7.24 23.42 -40.35
N TYR A 357 6.15 23.99 -40.90
CA TYR A 357 5.66 25.30 -40.49
C TYR A 357 5.13 25.29 -39.04
N ILE A 358 4.52 24.19 -38.59
CA ILE A 358 4.11 24.05 -37.18
C ILE A 358 5.34 24.06 -36.26
N ALA A 359 6.42 23.37 -36.64
CA ALA A 359 7.65 23.25 -35.85
C ALA A 359 8.38 24.59 -35.60
N GLU A 360 8.15 25.61 -36.43
CA GLU A 360 8.73 26.95 -36.22
C GLU A 360 8.11 27.70 -35.02
N ASN A 361 6.88 27.38 -34.63
CA ASN A 361 6.26 27.91 -33.41
C ASN A 361 5.23 26.93 -32.81
N PRO A 362 5.69 25.84 -32.20
CA PRO A 362 4.83 24.76 -31.70
C PRO A 362 3.79 25.24 -30.68
N SER A 363 4.22 26.13 -29.78
CA SER A 363 3.40 26.65 -28.68
C SER A 363 2.09 27.31 -29.12
N GLN A 364 2.06 27.88 -30.33
CA GLN A 364 0.89 28.57 -30.88
C GLN A 364 0.19 27.77 -31.99
N ARG A 365 0.91 26.82 -32.62
CA ARG A 365 0.48 26.19 -33.87
C ARG A 365 0.05 24.73 -33.70
N CYS A 366 0.45 24.05 -32.62
CA CYS A 366 0.10 22.65 -32.40
C CYS A 366 -1.40 22.40 -32.15
N GLY A 367 -2.15 23.44 -31.76
CA GLY A 367 -3.61 23.37 -31.66
C GLY A 367 -4.35 23.58 -32.98
N TRP A 368 -3.66 23.80 -34.11
CA TRP A 368 -4.30 24.07 -35.40
C TRP A 368 -4.80 22.79 -36.04
N GLU A 369 -5.82 22.90 -36.88
CA GLU A 369 -6.46 21.76 -37.55
C GLU A 369 -6.34 21.87 -39.08
N ASN A 370 -6.39 20.74 -39.77
CA ASN A 370 -6.55 20.69 -41.23
C ASN A 370 -8.04 20.82 -41.63
N ILE A 371 -8.34 20.71 -42.93
CA ILE A 371 -9.72 20.81 -43.44
C ILE A 371 -10.65 19.71 -42.90
N ASP A 372 -10.07 18.55 -42.57
CA ASP A 372 -10.77 17.38 -42.03
C ASP A 372 -10.87 17.41 -40.49
N GLY A 373 -10.38 18.47 -39.83
CA GLY A 373 -10.44 18.65 -38.38
C GLY A 373 -9.35 17.93 -37.59
N VAL A 374 -8.33 17.37 -38.26
CA VAL A 374 -7.20 16.68 -37.59
C VAL A 374 -6.20 17.72 -37.08
N LYS A 375 -5.83 17.63 -35.79
CA LYS A 375 -4.93 18.58 -35.14
C LYS A 375 -3.46 18.36 -35.50
N ALA A 376 -2.71 19.45 -35.55
CA ALA A 376 -1.27 19.45 -35.73
C ALA A 376 -0.55 18.66 -34.62
N SER A 377 -1.03 18.70 -33.37
CA SER A 377 -0.49 17.92 -32.25
C SER A 377 -0.62 16.40 -32.42
N GLU A 378 -1.50 15.95 -33.32
CA GLU A 378 -1.75 14.54 -33.60
C GLU A 378 -1.02 14.08 -34.86
N ALA A 379 -1.00 14.93 -35.90
CA ALA A 379 -0.35 14.63 -37.16
C ALA A 379 1.13 15.02 -37.22
N CYS A 380 1.60 15.97 -36.39
CA CYS A 380 2.95 16.52 -36.42
C CYS A 380 3.67 16.28 -35.08
N LYS A 381 3.78 15.01 -34.66
CA LYS A 381 4.29 14.66 -33.32
C LYS A 381 5.73 15.11 -33.09
N TYR A 382 6.60 15.12 -34.10
CA TYR A 382 7.95 15.68 -33.94
C TYR A 382 7.95 17.20 -33.75
N ALA A 383 6.96 17.90 -34.30
CA ALA A 383 6.84 19.35 -34.14
C ALA A 383 6.22 19.74 -32.79
N CYS A 384 5.36 18.88 -32.22
CA CYS A 384 4.44 19.24 -31.13
C CYS A 384 4.64 18.47 -29.82
N ASP A 385 5.43 17.41 -29.82
CA ASP A 385 5.67 16.56 -28.66
C ASP A 385 7.13 16.68 -28.19
N GLU A 386 7.32 17.15 -26.96
CA GLU A 386 8.65 17.34 -26.35
C GLU A 386 9.42 16.01 -26.22
N PHE A 387 8.70 14.88 -26.05
CA PHE A 387 9.32 13.55 -25.99
C PHE A 387 9.84 13.08 -27.36
N CYS A 388 9.17 13.44 -28.45
CA CYS A 388 9.61 13.09 -29.79
C CYS A 388 10.78 13.97 -30.27
N SER A 389 10.96 15.15 -29.70
CA SER A 389 11.98 16.11 -30.11
C SER A 389 13.42 15.75 -29.67
N THR A 390 13.61 14.77 -28.78
CA THR A 390 14.90 14.50 -28.10
C THR A 390 15.59 13.19 -28.48
N SER A 391 15.06 12.39 -29.43
CA SER A 391 15.59 11.06 -29.75
C SER A 391 16.28 10.97 -31.12
N VAL A 392 17.54 11.44 -31.20
CA VAL A 392 18.50 10.97 -32.23
C VAL A 392 19.85 10.69 -31.58
N ASN A 393 20.08 9.43 -31.18
CA ASN A 393 21.29 8.63 -31.46
C ASN A 393 21.26 7.27 -30.73
N SER A 394 21.62 6.22 -31.46
CA SER A 394 21.48 4.78 -31.15
C SER A 394 22.86 4.13 -30.81
N PRO A 395 22.98 2.82 -30.44
CA PRO A 395 23.71 2.38 -29.24
C PRO A 395 24.90 1.43 -29.49
N SER A 396 25.70 1.10 -28.45
CA SER A 396 26.34 -0.23 -28.33
C SER A 396 26.95 -0.57 -26.96
N ALA A 397 26.74 -1.84 -26.58
CA ALA A 397 27.50 -2.74 -25.68
C ALA A 397 27.31 -2.69 -24.14
N SER A 398 26.77 -3.80 -23.60
CA SER A 398 26.92 -4.32 -22.23
C SER A 398 28.32 -4.94 -21.97
N PRO A 399 28.66 -5.42 -20.75
CA PRO A 399 28.10 -5.15 -19.41
C PRO A 399 29.19 -4.69 -18.40
N SER A 400 28.85 -3.83 -17.42
CA SER A 400 29.61 -3.73 -16.15
C SER A 400 28.81 -2.97 -15.08
N THR A 401 28.79 -3.56 -13.87
CA THR A 401 28.59 -3.00 -12.52
C THR A 401 27.72 -1.74 -12.34
N THR A 402 26.69 -1.89 -11.50
CA THR A 402 25.87 -0.83 -10.89
C THR A 402 26.65 0.44 -10.59
N ASN A 403 26.53 1.42 -11.48
CA ASN A 403 27.01 2.78 -11.25
C ASN A 403 25.82 3.64 -10.87
N ASP A 404 25.84 3.99 -9.59
CA ASP A 404 25.00 4.91 -8.85
C ASP A 404 25.46 6.35 -9.19
N ASP A 405 25.48 6.69 -10.48
CA ASP A 405 26.20 7.86 -11.05
C ASP A 405 25.41 9.18 -11.02
N ASP A 406 24.21 9.22 -10.40
CA ASP A 406 23.41 10.46 -10.30
C ASP A 406 23.23 10.97 -8.86
N ALA A 407 23.83 10.30 -7.86
CA ALA A 407 23.73 10.70 -6.47
C ALA A 407 24.91 11.58 -6.04
N CYS A 408 24.63 12.85 -5.72
CA CYS A 408 25.58 13.85 -5.21
C CYS A 408 26.16 13.44 -3.85
N ARG A 409 27.23 12.63 -3.86
CA ARG A 409 27.85 12.09 -2.63
C ARG A 409 29.36 12.10 -2.73
N ASP A 410 30.01 12.35 -1.60
CA ASP A 410 31.45 12.19 -1.50
C ASP A 410 31.85 10.71 -1.57
N ASN A 411 32.90 10.38 -2.33
CA ASN A 411 33.43 9.03 -2.37
C ASN A 411 34.05 8.64 -1.01
N ASP A 412 33.64 7.51 -0.45
CA ASP A 412 34.08 7.03 0.87
C ASP A 412 35.43 6.27 0.85
N ARG A 413 36.01 6.05 -0.33
CA ARG A 413 37.31 5.40 -0.51
C ARG A 413 38.46 6.39 -0.58
N LYS A 414 39.67 5.88 -0.33
CA LYS A 414 40.89 6.65 -0.57
C LYS A 414 41.15 6.74 -2.07
N PHE A 415 41.30 7.95 -2.58
CA PHE A 415 41.74 8.21 -3.95
C PHE A 415 43.21 8.64 -3.98
N GLU A 416 43.87 8.42 -5.11
CA GLU A 416 45.29 8.73 -5.30
C GLU A 416 45.45 10.02 -6.10
N LEU A 417 46.28 10.94 -5.62
CA LEU A 417 46.64 12.13 -6.39
C LEU A 417 47.78 11.79 -7.37
N LEU A 418 47.96 12.60 -8.42
CA LEU A 418 49.08 12.48 -9.39
C LEU A 418 50.49 12.38 -8.78
N ASN A 419 50.67 12.78 -7.51
CA ASN A 419 51.93 12.64 -6.78
C ASN A 419 52.04 11.34 -5.96
N GLY A 420 51.19 10.35 -6.22
CA GLY A 420 51.16 9.05 -5.55
C GLY A 420 50.59 9.07 -4.12
N LYS A 421 50.15 10.22 -3.61
CA LYS A 421 49.63 10.33 -2.24
C LYS A 421 48.14 10.00 -2.20
N LYS A 422 47.78 9.01 -1.39
CA LYS A 422 46.38 8.65 -1.11
C LYS A 422 45.71 9.63 -0.14
N LYS A 423 44.52 10.13 -0.50
CA LYS A 423 43.71 11.12 0.24
C LYS A 423 42.24 10.71 0.29
N THR A 424 41.43 11.47 1.04
CA THR A 424 39.98 11.27 1.22
C THR A 424 39.26 12.61 1.20
N CYS A 425 37.95 12.66 1.00
CA CYS A 425 37.15 13.90 1.08
C CYS A 425 37.20 14.53 2.48
N LYS A 426 37.40 13.74 3.56
CA LYS A 426 37.73 14.26 4.91
C LYS A 426 39.06 15.01 4.98
N TRP A 427 40.04 14.67 4.14
CA TRP A 427 41.22 15.49 4.01
C TRP A 427 40.88 16.77 3.25
N VAL A 428 40.07 16.71 2.20
CA VAL A 428 39.66 17.88 1.42
C VAL A 428 38.97 18.93 2.30
N SER A 429 38.04 18.52 3.17
CA SER A 429 37.22 19.41 4.02
C SER A 429 37.97 20.19 5.11
N LYS A 430 39.24 19.88 5.40
CA LYS A 430 39.96 20.46 6.57
C LYS A 430 40.42 21.92 6.40
N LYS A 431 41.32 22.18 5.45
CA LYS A 431 41.95 23.50 5.26
C LYS A 431 42.28 23.67 3.78
N ASN A 432 42.09 24.86 3.23
CA ASN A 432 42.31 25.15 1.81
C ASN A 432 41.43 24.28 0.88
N THR A 433 40.15 24.06 1.26
CA THR A 433 39.19 23.19 0.55
C THR A 433 39.15 23.47 -0.94
N SER A 434 38.96 24.72 -1.36
CA SER A 434 38.92 25.10 -2.79
C SER A 434 40.21 24.73 -3.55
N LYS A 435 41.39 24.88 -2.92
CA LYS A 435 42.68 24.47 -3.52
C LYS A 435 42.85 22.95 -3.56
N ARG A 436 42.18 22.21 -2.68
CA ARG A 436 42.22 20.75 -2.62
C ARG A 436 41.26 20.13 -3.64
N CYS A 437 40.08 20.72 -3.81
CA CYS A 437 39.09 20.37 -4.84
C CYS A 437 39.65 20.55 -6.26
N ALA A 438 40.41 21.62 -6.50
CA ALA A 438 41.05 21.87 -7.79
C ALA A 438 42.28 20.98 -8.11
N LYS A 439 42.66 20.03 -7.23
CA LYS A 439 43.78 19.14 -7.52
C LYS A 439 43.36 18.08 -8.54
N LYS A 440 44.24 17.82 -9.51
CA LYS A 440 44.07 16.74 -10.48
C LYS A 440 44.33 15.36 -9.86
N ILE A 441 43.46 14.41 -10.19
CA ILE A 441 43.56 13.00 -9.84
C ILE A 441 44.14 12.23 -11.02
N ASP A 442 43.69 12.56 -12.22
CA ASP A 442 44.23 12.11 -13.50
C ASP A 442 44.26 13.29 -14.50
N VAL A 443 44.39 13.01 -15.81
CA VAL A 443 44.45 14.03 -16.86
C VAL A 443 43.13 14.82 -16.96
N ASP A 444 42.01 14.14 -16.79
CA ASP A 444 40.68 14.65 -17.07
C ASP A 444 39.95 15.04 -15.78
N SER A 445 40.18 14.32 -14.68
CA SER A 445 39.44 14.45 -13.42
C SER A 445 40.18 15.22 -12.32
N THR A 446 39.41 15.91 -11.51
CA THR A 446 39.82 16.63 -10.31
C THR A 446 39.25 16.00 -9.05
N VAL A 447 39.71 16.48 -7.89
CA VAL A 447 39.19 16.04 -6.59
C VAL A 447 37.72 16.41 -6.40
N SER A 448 37.21 17.45 -7.07
CA SER A 448 35.79 17.80 -7.03
C SER A 448 34.89 16.68 -7.58
N ASP A 449 35.36 15.93 -8.57
CA ASP A 449 34.57 14.87 -9.22
C ASP A 449 34.37 13.65 -8.30
N LEU A 450 35.28 13.43 -7.33
CA LEU A 450 35.14 12.41 -6.30
C LEU A 450 34.58 12.92 -4.98
N CYS A 451 34.55 14.24 -4.77
CA CYS A 451 34.09 14.86 -3.53
C CYS A 451 33.09 15.99 -3.82
N PRO A 452 31.99 15.74 -4.58
CA PRO A 452 31.09 16.78 -5.04
C PRO A 452 30.44 17.54 -3.87
N VAL A 453 30.09 16.85 -2.77
CA VAL A 453 29.47 17.47 -1.59
C VAL A 453 30.48 18.30 -0.79
N THR A 454 31.71 17.81 -0.61
CA THR A 454 32.75 18.59 0.09
C THR A 454 33.24 19.79 -0.74
N CYS A 455 33.15 19.71 -2.07
CA CYS A 455 33.71 20.71 -2.98
C CYS A 455 32.71 21.72 -3.56
N GLN A 456 31.40 21.51 -3.38
CA GLN A 456 30.38 22.44 -3.86
C GLN A 456 30.48 23.82 -3.20
N ASP A 457 30.08 24.85 -3.96
CA ASP A 457 29.94 26.22 -3.43
C ASP A 457 28.61 26.32 -2.66
N PRO A 458 28.62 26.69 -1.36
CA PRO A 458 27.40 26.85 -0.59
C PRO A 458 26.42 27.89 -1.16
N LYS A 459 26.90 28.82 -2.01
CA LYS A 459 26.07 29.85 -2.65
C LYS A 459 25.53 29.42 -4.01
N ASN A 460 26.10 28.38 -4.61
CA ASN A 460 25.71 27.87 -5.91
C ASN A 460 25.97 26.35 -5.98
N PRO A 461 25.14 25.54 -5.32
CA PRO A 461 25.33 24.10 -5.24
C PRO A 461 25.17 23.47 -6.63
N THR A 462 26.12 22.61 -6.99
CA THR A 462 26.15 21.92 -8.30
C THR A 462 25.33 20.65 -8.31
N CYS A 463 24.95 20.15 -7.14
CA CYS A 463 24.10 18.98 -6.96
C CYS A 463 23.50 18.98 -5.54
N THR A 464 22.42 18.21 -5.33
CA THR A 464 21.72 18.13 -4.05
C THR A 464 22.19 16.89 -3.28
N PRO A 465 22.79 17.03 -2.07
CA PRO A 465 23.24 15.88 -1.30
C PRO A 465 22.10 14.92 -0.97
N THR A 466 22.33 13.62 -1.09
CA THR A 466 21.34 12.58 -0.78
C THR A 466 21.97 11.45 0.03
N ASP A 467 21.20 10.87 0.95
CA ASP A 467 21.63 9.69 1.71
C ASP A 467 21.63 8.42 0.84
N TYR A 468 22.54 7.50 1.17
CA TYR A 468 22.64 6.20 0.51
C TYR A 468 21.45 5.32 0.90
N VAL A 469 20.66 4.96 -0.11
CA VAL A 469 19.48 4.10 0.02
C VAL A 469 19.94 2.64 0.02
N GLY A 470 20.40 2.16 1.18
CA GLY A 470 20.86 0.78 1.34
C GLY A 470 21.87 0.59 2.48
N LYS A 471 22.62 -0.52 2.41
CA LYS A 471 23.75 -0.77 3.29
C LYS A 471 25.07 -0.54 2.54
N PHE A 472 26.02 0.12 3.20
CA PHE A 472 27.37 0.32 2.72
C PHE A 472 28.38 -0.27 3.71
N GLU A 473 29.52 -0.71 3.19
CA GLU A 473 30.56 -1.35 3.97
C GLU A 473 31.40 -0.32 4.73
N MET A 474 31.47 -0.45 6.05
CA MET A 474 32.37 0.36 6.88
C MET A 474 33.81 -0.16 6.77
N PRO A 475 34.83 0.66 7.09
CA PRO A 475 36.25 0.25 7.06
C PRO A 475 36.64 -0.96 7.94
N ASN A 476 35.73 -1.41 8.81
CA ASN A 476 35.89 -2.61 9.63
C ASN A 476 35.17 -3.84 9.06
N GLY A 477 34.77 -3.80 7.78
CA GLY A 477 34.06 -4.88 7.07
C GLY A 477 32.60 -5.05 7.47
N ARG A 478 32.03 -4.14 8.26
CA ARG A 478 30.64 -4.24 8.70
C ARG A 478 29.73 -3.36 7.86
N GLU A 479 28.64 -3.92 7.40
CA GLU A 479 27.60 -3.17 6.67
C GLU A 479 26.78 -2.27 7.61
N ARG A 480 26.51 -1.03 7.17
CA ARG A 480 25.69 -0.04 7.88
C ARG A 480 24.81 0.73 6.90
N SER A 481 23.67 1.22 7.36
CA SER A 481 22.81 2.15 6.61
C SER A 481 22.79 3.52 7.28
N CYS A 482 22.14 4.51 6.64
CA CYS A 482 21.95 5.84 7.20
C CYS A 482 21.03 5.90 8.43
N ASN A 483 20.43 4.78 8.85
CA ASN A 483 19.75 4.67 10.15
C ASN A 483 20.73 4.42 11.33
N TYR A 484 21.97 4.01 11.06
CA TYR A 484 22.95 3.71 12.11
C TYR A 484 23.29 4.91 13.02
N PRO A 485 23.48 6.14 12.49
CA PRO A 485 23.65 7.35 13.29
C PRO A 485 22.49 7.60 14.27
N LEU A 486 21.26 7.35 13.82
CA LEU A 486 20.00 7.65 14.51
C LEU A 486 19.65 6.68 15.67
N GLN A 487 20.28 5.49 15.73
CA GLN A 487 20.02 4.51 16.79
C GLN A 487 20.18 5.08 18.22
N ASN A 488 19.43 4.56 19.19
CA ASN A 488 19.42 5.05 20.58
C ASN A 488 19.05 6.55 20.68
N ASN A 489 18.00 6.97 19.96
CA ASN A 489 17.50 8.35 19.92
C ASN A 489 18.60 9.40 19.67
N GLY A 490 19.53 9.10 18.75
CA GLY A 490 20.60 10.04 18.42
C GLY A 490 21.66 10.27 19.51
N ALA A 491 21.64 9.55 20.63
CA ALA A 491 22.57 9.78 21.76
C ALA A 491 24.07 9.66 21.43
N LYS A 492 24.42 9.16 20.24
CA LYS A 492 25.80 9.09 19.71
C LYS A 492 25.91 9.60 18.27
N ILE A 493 24.96 10.40 17.80
CA ILE A 493 24.86 10.82 16.41
C ILE A 493 26.11 11.59 15.96
N GLU A 494 26.56 12.59 16.73
CA GLU A 494 27.80 13.33 16.47
C GLU A 494 29.01 12.39 16.33
N LYS A 495 29.15 11.42 17.26
CA LYS A 495 30.26 10.45 17.23
C LYS A 495 30.18 9.49 16.04
N ARG A 496 28.97 9.17 15.57
CA ARG A 496 28.73 8.26 14.44
C ARG A 496 28.89 9.00 13.10
N CYS A 497 28.32 10.20 12.96
CA CYS A 497 28.52 11.10 11.83
C CYS A 497 29.97 11.59 11.70
N GLY A 498 30.73 11.63 12.80
CA GLY A 498 32.18 11.85 12.76
C GLY A 498 33.00 10.75 12.05
N LYS A 499 32.40 9.58 11.77
CA LYS A 499 33.02 8.49 11.00
C LYS A 499 32.87 8.78 9.51
N TYR A 500 33.99 8.73 8.78
CA TYR A 500 34.04 9.14 7.38
C TYR A 500 33.07 8.37 6.46
N ALA A 501 33.03 7.04 6.57
CA ALA A 501 32.12 6.23 5.73
C ALA A 501 30.64 6.55 6.00
N ILE A 502 30.28 6.92 7.23
CA ILE A 502 28.92 7.39 7.55
C ILE A 502 28.69 8.78 6.94
N ARG A 503 29.60 9.73 7.16
CA ARG A 503 29.50 11.09 6.61
C ARG A 503 29.38 11.11 5.07
N ALA A 504 30.15 10.25 4.40
CA ALA A 504 30.22 10.21 2.95
C ALA A 504 28.96 9.60 2.32
N ASN A 505 28.42 8.54 2.93
CA ASN A 505 27.22 7.86 2.46
C ASN A 505 25.92 8.46 3.01
N CYS A 506 25.97 9.26 4.08
CA CYS A 506 24.78 9.82 4.74
C CYS A 506 24.91 11.34 4.97
N PRO A 507 25.11 12.14 3.91
CA PRO A 507 25.33 13.57 4.02
C PRO A 507 24.13 14.34 4.58
N VAL A 508 22.89 13.88 4.34
CA VAL A 508 21.65 14.51 4.82
C VAL A 508 21.42 14.15 6.30
N THR A 509 21.46 12.85 6.65
CA THR A 509 21.34 12.41 8.06
C THR A 509 22.34 13.10 8.99
N CYS A 510 23.53 13.45 8.46
CA CYS A 510 24.59 14.06 9.25
C CYS A 510 24.71 15.58 9.09
N GLU A 511 23.87 16.24 8.30
CA GLU A 511 24.01 17.65 7.93
C GLU A 511 24.18 18.59 9.15
N GLU A 512 23.37 18.39 10.20
CA GLU A 512 23.38 19.23 11.41
C GLU A 512 24.52 18.92 12.39
N TYR A 513 25.34 17.90 12.13
CA TYR A 513 26.32 17.33 13.08
C TYR A 513 27.76 17.32 12.54
N LEU A 514 28.07 18.07 11.48
CA LEU A 514 29.30 17.96 10.67
C LEU A 514 30.25 19.15 10.60
#